data_AF-A0A255HBF0-F1
#
_entry.id   AF-A0A255HBF0-F1
#
_cell.length_a   1.000
_cell.length_b   1.000
_cell.length_c   1.000
_cell.angle_alpha   90.00
_cell.angle_beta   90.00
_cell.angle_gamma   90.00
#
_symmetry.space_group_name_H-M   'P 1'
#
loop_
_entity.id
_entity.type
_entity.pdbx_description
1 polymer ?
#
loop_
_entity_poly.entity_id
_entity_poly.type
_entity_poly.pdbx_seq_one_letter_code
_entity_poly.pdbx_strand_id
1 'polypeptide(L)'
;MMSVHLISDGSAHSVPDDWNSGDRLYFDDATLGRLCDGPLPGLNDLVVTISLAQLVRAEYMTPNVELGRTLSDEQVAAAHLALIASTARHGLILDLPWRDRASFEAYRLAHGHQGWTGRRTLVAEFFSPIMDRLQELENERFLSALRRAALR
;
A
#
# COMPACT_ATOMS: atom_id res chain seq x y z
N MET A 1 18.25 -52.82 11.34
CA MET A 1 18.03 -51.80 10.29
C MET A 1 16.54 -51.83 9.97
N MET A 2 15.75 -51.01 10.67
CA MET A 2 14.29 -50.98 10.55
C MET A 2 13.85 -49.62 10.05
N SER A 3 13.20 -49.61 8.89
CA SER A 3 12.58 -48.44 8.28
C SER A 3 11.33 -48.05 9.07
N VAL A 4 11.26 -46.80 9.52
CA VAL A 4 10.07 -46.22 10.13
C VAL A 4 9.15 -45.73 9.01
N HIS A 5 7.99 -46.39 8.85
CA HIS A 5 6.86 -45.82 8.13
C HIS A 5 6.13 -44.85 9.05
N LEU A 6 6.21 -43.55 8.76
CA LEU A 6 5.34 -42.55 9.35
C LEU A 6 3.96 -42.67 8.70
N ILE A 7 3.00 -43.18 9.47
CA ILE A 7 1.58 -43.11 9.15
C ILE A 7 1.18 -41.64 9.32
N SER A 8 0.78 -41.01 8.21
CA SER A 8 0.16 -39.70 8.18
C SER A 8 -1.21 -39.78 8.83
N ASP A 9 -1.30 -39.48 10.12
CA ASP A 9 -2.57 -39.18 10.76
C ASP A 9 -2.75 -37.65 10.74
N GLY A 10 -3.46 -37.18 9.70
CA GLY A 10 -3.74 -35.78 9.43
C GLY A 10 -4.77 -35.22 10.41
N SER A 11 -4.41 -35.16 11.69
CA SER A 11 -5.11 -34.33 12.66
C SER A 11 -4.57 -32.93 12.55
N ALA A 12 -5.23 -32.11 11.72
CA ALA A 12 -5.01 -30.69 11.60
C ALA A 12 -5.09 -30.03 12.99
N HIS A 13 -3.95 -29.91 13.64
CA HIS A 13 -3.79 -29.02 14.78
C HIS A 13 -3.84 -27.62 14.18
N SER A 14 -5.01 -27.00 14.27
CA SER A 14 -5.21 -25.59 13.97
C SER A 14 -4.17 -24.81 14.77
N VAL A 15 -3.15 -24.32 14.09
CA VAL A 15 -2.27 -23.28 14.63
C VAL A 15 -3.19 -22.11 14.97
N PRO A 16 -3.22 -21.63 16.23
CA PRO A 16 -3.99 -20.44 16.57
C PRO A 16 -3.56 -19.29 15.65
N ASP A 17 -4.54 -18.70 14.96
CA ASP A 17 -4.39 -17.70 13.90
C ASP A 17 -3.94 -16.31 14.42
N ASP A 18 -3.27 -16.29 15.58
CA ASP A 18 -2.96 -15.08 16.36
C ASP A 18 -1.52 -14.58 16.20
N TRP A 19 -0.76 -15.13 15.24
CA TRP A 19 0.58 -14.65 14.87
C TRP A 19 0.64 -13.89 13.54
N ASN A 20 -0.50 -13.73 12.85
CA ASN A 20 -0.63 -12.93 11.63
C ASN A 20 -1.66 -11.79 11.73
N SER A 21 -2.32 -11.63 12.87
CA SER A 21 -3.28 -10.55 13.17
C SER A 21 -2.56 -9.23 13.53
N GLY A 22 -1.53 -8.88 12.76
CA GLY A 22 -1.11 -7.49 12.62
C GLY A 22 -2.05 -6.79 11.65
N ASP A 23 -3.26 -6.48 12.11
CA ASP A 23 -4.29 -5.59 11.54
C ASP A 23 -3.98 -5.05 10.12
N ARG A 24 -3.92 -5.94 9.13
CA ARG A 24 -3.53 -5.57 7.77
C ARG A 24 -4.73 -4.87 7.17
N LEU A 25 -4.68 -3.54 7.11
CA LEU A 25 -5.72 -2.70 6.50
C LEU A 25 -6.08 -3.26 5.13
N TYR A 26 -7.31 -3.75 5.01
CA TYR A 26 -7.87 -4.24 3.76
C TYR A 26 -8.58 -3.08 3.07
N PHE A 27 -8.15 -2.77 1.84
CA PHE A 27 -8.69 -1.66 1.07
C PHE A 27 -9.74 -2.17 0.07
N ASP A 28 -10.90 -2.56 0.58
CA ASP A 28 -12.07 -2.85 -0.25
C ASP A 28 -12.73 -1.58 -0.82
N ASP A 29 -13.69 -1.74 -1.72
CA ASP A 29 -14.35 -0.62 -2.41
C ASP A 29 -15.00 0.37 -1.43
N ALA A 30 -15.60 -0.15 -0.35
CA ALA A 30 -16.23 0.66 0.68
C ALA A 30 -15.19 1.49 1.45
N THR A 31 -14.06 0.89 1.80
CA THR A 31 -12.95 1.55 2.49
C THR A 31 -12.31 2.62 1.62
N LEU A 32 -12.07 2.30 0.33
CA LEU A 32 -11.55 3.25 -0.64
C LEU A 32 -12.48 4.44 -0.84
N GLY A 33 -13.79 4.20 -0.96
CA GLY A 33 -14.80 5.26 -1.05
C GLY A 33 -14.76 6.19 0.18
N ARG A 34 -14.75 5.62 1.38
CA ARG A 34 -14.69 6.41 2.63
C ARG A 34 -13.42 7.24 2.77
N LEU A 35 -12.29 6.76 2.26
CA LEU A 35 -11.02 7.48 2.31
C LEU A 35 -10.99 8.73 1.43
N CYS A 36 -11.81 8.76 0.37
CA CYS A 36 -12.05 9.97 -0.42
C CYS A 36 -12.80 11.02 0.40
N ASP A 37 -13.74 10.61 1.25
CA ASP A 37 -14.55 11.52 2.07
C ASP A 37 -13.79 12.05 3.29
N GLY A 38 -12.85 11.26 3.84
CA GLY A 38 -12.02 11.70 4.96
C GLY A 38 -11.29 10.57 5.69
N PRO A 39 -10.74 10.88 6.88
CA PRO A 39 -10.06 9.89 7.71
C PRO A 39 -11.01 8.79 8.20
N LEU A 40 -10.50 7.56 8.28
CA LEU A 40 -11.24 6.44 8.85
C LEU A 40 -11.31 6.59 10.39
N PRO A 41 -12.50 6.53 11.02
CA PRO A 41 -12.66 6.64 12.46
C PRO A 41 -11.86 5.58 13.22
N GLY A 42 -11.20 6.00 14.30
CA GLY A 42 -10.42 5.11 15.16
C GLY A 42 -9.04 4.73 14.61
N LEU A 43 -8.73 5.09 13.36
CA LEU A 43 -7.44 4.84 12.73
C LEU A 43 -6.60 6.12 12.64
N ASN A 44 -5.28 5.95 12.62
CA ASN A 44 -4.37 7.05 12.38
C ASN A 44 -4.32 7.33 10.87
N ASP A 45 -4.81 8.50 10.46
CA ASP A 45 -4.89 8.90 9.04
C ASP A 45 -3.52 8.87 8.32
N LEU A 46 -2.44 9.24 9.01
CA LEU A 46 -1.09 9.22 8.42
C LEU A 46 -0.61 7.79 8.17
N VAL A 47 -0.85 6.89 9.12
CA VAL A 47 -0.50 5.46 8.96
C VAL A 47 -1.33 4.84 7.83
N VAL A 48 -2.63 5.13 7.77
CA VAL A 48 -3.50 4.65 6.69
C VAL A 48 -3.04 5.20 5.33
N THR A 49 -2.66 6.48 5.26
CA THR A 49 -2.12 7.10 4.05
C THR A 49 -0.83 6.43 3.60
N ILE A 50 0.09 6.11 4.52
CA ILE A 50 1.32 5.36 4.21
C ILE A 50 0.98 3.98 3.64
N SER A 51 0.08 3.24 4.30
CA SER A 51 -0.33 1.90 3.82
C SER A 51 -0.98 1.96 2.43
N LEU A 52 -1.82 2.96 2.19
CA LEU A 52 -2.45 3.17 0.88
C LEU A 52 -1.42 3.53 -0.19
N ALA A 53 -0.45 4.41 0.12
CA ALA A 53 0.63 4.78 -0.79
C ALA A 53 1.48 3.56 -1.18
N GLN A 54 1.78 2.68 -0.22
CA GLN A 54 2.50 1.42 -0.45
C GLN A 54 1.70 0.48 -1.36
N LEU A 55 0.40 0.33 -1.12
CA LEU A 55 -0.49 -0.49 -1.94
C LEU A 55 -0.54 0.00 -3.38
N VAL A 56 -0.87 1.28 -3.59
CA VAL A 56 -0.99 1.86 -4.94
C VAL A 56 0.36 1.79 -5.69
N ARG A 57 1.47 2.06 -5.01
CA ARG A 57 2.81 1.90 -5.58
C ARG A 57 3.08 0.45 -6.00
N ALA A 58 2.72 -0.52 -5.16
CA ALA A 58 2.89 -1.93 -5.48
C ALA A 58 2.05 -2.34 -6.71
N GLU A 59 0.81 -1.85 -6.81
CA GLU A 59 -0.07 -2.12 -7.96
C GLU A 59 0.49 -1.58 -9.28
N TYR A 60 1.12 -0.41 -9.29
CA TYR A 60 1.80 0.11 -10.50
C TYR A 60 3.14 -0.57 -10.79
N MET A 61 3.77 -1.18 -9.79
CA MET A 61 4.95 -2.01 -9.98
C MET A 61 4.60 -3.38 -10.58
N THR A 62 3.41 -3.93 -10.31
CA THR A 62 3.06 -5.30 -10.73
C THR A 62 2.46 -5.34 -12.14
N PRO A 63 3.17 -5.93 -13.13
CA PRO A 63 2.81 -5.78 -14.54
C PRO A 63 1.61 -6.61 -14.97
N ASN A 64 1.26 -7.70 -14.29
CA ASN A 64 0.09 -8.53 -14.61
C ASN A 64 -0.43 -9.28 -13.38
N VAL A 65 -1.62 -9.88 -13.49
CA VAL A 65 -2.31 -10.57 -12.38
C VAL A 65 -1.51 -11.77 -11.88
N GLU A 66 -0.86 -12.51 -12.78
CA GLU A 66 -0.04 -13.70 -12.46
C GLU A 66 1.16 -13.36 -11.57
N LEU A 67 1.57 -12.10 -11.53
CA LEU A 67 2.67 -11.61 -10.69
C LEU A 67 2.18 -10.98 -9.37
N GLY A 68 0.95 -11.27 -8.96
CA GLY A 68 0.44 -10.93 -7.63
C GLY A 68 -0.26 -9.57 -7.53
N ARG A 69 -1.05 -9.19 -8.54
CA ARG A 69 -1.96 -8.04 -8.38
C ARG A 69 -3.01 -8.38 -7.32
N THR A 70 -3.30 -7.41 -6.46
CA THR A 70 -4.30 -7.55 -5.41
C THR A 70 -5.57 -6.76 -5.71
N LEU A 71 -5.48 -5.68 -6.50
CA LEU A 71 -6.60 -4.83 -6.87
C LEU A 71 -7.08 -5.06 -8.31
N SER A 72 -8.39 -5.04 -8.50
CA SER A 72 -9.04 -4.90 -9.81
C SER A 72 -8.67 -3.56 -10.47
N ASP A 73 -8.90 -3.40 -11.77
CA ASP A 73 -8.62 -2.13 -12.45
C ASP A 73 -9.47 -0.96 -11.89
N GLU A 74 -10.72 -1.24 -11.52
CA GLU A 74 -11.61 -0.27 -10.88
C GLU A 74 -11.12 0.11 -9.48
N GLN A 75 -10.65 -0.88 -8.72
CA GLN A 75 -10.05 -0.66 -7.40
C GLN A 75 -8.76 0.15 -7.46
N VAL A 76 -7.94 -0.01 -8.51
CA VAL A 76 -6.75 0.84 -8.70
C VAL A 76 -7.14 2.30 -8.92
N ALA A 77 -8.18 2.56 -9.71
CA ALA A 77 -8.66 3.93 -9.92
C ALA A 77 -9.22 4.53 -8.61
N ALA A 78 -10.00 3.76 -7.85
CA ALA A 78 -10.52 4.19 -6.56
C ALA A 78 -9.40 4.42 -5.53
N ALA A 79 -8.41 3.51 -5.45
CA ALA A 79 -7.26 3.63 -4.56
C ALA A 79 -6.38 4.83 -4.91
N HIS A 80 -6.26 5.15 -6.19
CA HIS A 80 -5.57 6.35 -6.63
C HIS A 80 -6.28 7.62 -6.15
N LEU A 81 -7.60 7.75 -6.37
CA LEU A 81 -8.36 8.91 -5.88
C LEU A 81 -8.29 9.03 -4.36
N ALA A 82 -8.43 7.92 -3.64
CA ALA A 82 -8.30 7.88 -2.19
C ALA A 82 -6.90 8.32 -1.74
N LEU A 83 -5.85 7.97 -2.48
CA LEU A 83 -4.48 8.39 -2.17
C LEU A 83 -4.26 9.89 -2.40
N ILE A 84 -4.79 10.47 -3.48
CA ILE A 84 -4.75 11.92 -3.70
C ILE A 84 -5.46 12.63 -2.53
N ALA A 85 -6.67 12.18 -2.18
CA ALA A 85 -7.45 12.78 -1.11
C ALA A 85 -6.75 12.67 0.26
N SER A 86 -6.13 11.53 0.56
CA SER A 86 -5.46 11.30 1.84
C SER A 86 -4.13 12.05 1.97
N THR A 87 -3.30 12.06 0.91
CA THR A 87 -2.06 12.86 0.88
C THR A 87 -2.33 14.36 1.03
N ALA A 88 -3.40 14.87 0.40
CA ALA A 88 -3.81 16.27 0.54
C ALA A 88 -4.12 16.67 1.99
N ARG A 89 -4.69 15.77 2.81
CA ARG A 89 -4.96 16.03 4.24
C ARG A 89 -3.68 16.21 5.06
N HIS A 90 -2.57 15.68 4.58
CA HIS A 90 -1.24 15.86 5.18
C HIS A 90 -0.43 16.99 4.52
N GLY A 91 -1.07 17.82 3.68
CA GLY A 91 -0.43 18.93 2.99
C GLY A 91 0.50 18.51 1.86
N LEU A 92 0.32 17.28 1.33
CA LEU A 92 1.12 16.73 0.24
C LEU A 92 0.30 16.71 -1.05
N ILE A 93 0.93 17.03 -2.17
CA ILE A 93 0.30 17.01 -3.49
C ILE A 93 0.87 15.82 -4.26
N LEU A 94 0.03 14.83 -4.53
CA LEU A 94 0.34 13.75 -5.46
C LEU A 94 -0.31 14.06 -6.81
N ASP A 95 0.51 14.49 -7.76
CA ASP A 95 0.08 14.80 -9.13
C ASP A 95 0.57 13.71 -10.09
N LEU A 96 -0.28 12.70 -10.33
CA LEU A 96 0.02 11.62 -11.27
C LEU A 96 -0.59 11.94 -12.64
N PRO A 97 0.18 11.82 -13.75
CA PRO A 97 -0.34 12.07 -15.09
C PRO A 97 -1.20 10.93 -15.65
N TRP A 98 -1.53 9.94 -14.83
CA TRP A 98 -2.43 8.84 -15.13
C TRP A 98 -3.43 8.67 -14.00
N ARG A 99 -4.60 8.09 -14.29
CA ARG A 99 -5.69 7.93 -13.32
C ARG A 99 -5.93 6.47 -12.91
N ASP A 100 -5.53 5.54 -13.76
CA ASP A 100 -5.81 4.11 -13.67
C ASP A 100 -4.65 3.33 -14.31
N ARG A 101 -4.74 2.00 -14.26
CA ARG A 101 -3.68 1.13 -14.79
C ARG A 101 -3.52 1.25 -16.31
N ALA A 102 -4.62 1.43 -17.05
CA ALA A 102 -4.57 1.53 -18.51
C ALA A 102 -3.87 2.83 -18.96
N SER A 103 -4.23 3.96 -18.35
CA SER A 103 -3.60 5.26 -18.59
C SER A 103 -2.15 5.30 -18.11
N PHE A 104 -1.81 4.59 -17.03
CA PHE A 104 -0.42 4.41 -16.61
C PHE A 104 0.42 3.72 -17.70
N GLU A 105 -0.06 2.60 -18.24
CA GLU A 105 0.66 1.88 -19.29
C GLU A 105 0.78 2.72 -20.57
N ALA A 106 -0.26 3.45 -20.94
CA ALA A 106 -0.23 4.38 -22.07
C ALA A 106 0.82 5.50 -21.86
N TYR A 107 0.81 6.14 -20.68
CA TYR A 107 1.77 7.18 -20.32
C TYR A 107 3.21 6.65 -20.35
N ARG A 108 3.44 5.50 -19.72
CA ARG A 108 4.75 4.84 -19.63
C ARG A 108 5.33 4.55 -21.02
N LEU A 109 4.52 4.02 -21.93
CA LEU A 109 4.95 3.71 -23.30
C LEU A 109 5.22 4.98 -24.10
N ALA A 110 4.37 6.01 -23.99
CA ALA A 110 4.53 7.28 -24.67
C ALA A 110 5.82 8.01 -24.28
N HIS A 111 6.26 7.85 -23.03
CA HIS A 111 7.48 8.49 -22.50
C HIS A 111 8.71 7.57 -22.51
N GLY A 112 8.67 6.46 -23.26
CA GLY A 112 9.85 5.62 -23.49
C GLY A 112 10.32 4.77 -22.30
N HIS A 113 9.52 4.67 -21.24
CA HIS A 113 9.86 3.88 -20.05
C HIS A 113 9.65 2.38 -20.27
N GLN A 114 10.44 1.75 -21.13
CA GLN A 114 10.28 0.35 -21.52
C GLN A 114 10.78 -0.66 -20.46
N GLY A 115 10.18 -1.85 -20.47
CA GLY A 115 10.58 -2.97 -19.61
C GLY A 115 10.43 -2.71 -18.11
N TRP A 116 11.00 -3.62 -17.31
CA TRP A 116 10.95 -3.55 -15.85
C TRP A 116 11.65 -2.31 -15.29
N THR A 117 12.86 -1.99 -15.79
CA THR A 117 13.63 -0.84 -15.32
C THR A 117 12.91 0.47 -15.60
N GLY A 118 12.35 0.66 -16.81
CA GLY A 118 11.60 1.85 -17.14
C GLY A 118 10.37 2.04 -16.25
N ARG A 119 9.59 0.96 -16.03
CA ARG A 119 8.46 0.96 -15.08
C ARG A 119 8.91 1.38 -13.68
N ARG A 120 9.98 0.75 -13.16
CA ARG A 120 10.49 1.04 -11.81
C ARG A 120 10.95 2.49 -11.69
N THR A 121 11.64 3.02 -12.69
CA THR A 121 12.07 4.42 -12.73
C THR A 121 10.87 5.36 -12.71
N LEU A 122 9.88 5.13 -13.58
CA LEU A 122 8.68 5.96 -13.65
C LEU A 122 7.89 5.94 -12.33
N VAL A 123 7.69 4.76 -11.73
CA VAL A 123 6.99 4.67 -10.44
C VAL A 123 7.79 5.38 -9.35
N ALA A 124 9.12 5.23 -9.31
CA ALA A 124 9.96 5.90 -8.31
C ALA A 124 9.92 7.43 -8.46
N GLU A 125 9.92 7.95 -9.68
CA GLU A 125 9.87 9.39 -9.96
C GLU A 125 8.72 10.10 -9.24
N PHE A 126 7.52 9.50 -9.26
CA PHE A 126 6.34 10.09 -8.63
C PHE A 126 6.12 9.65 -7.18
N PHE A 127 6.40 8.39 -6.85
CA PHE A 127 6.09 7.86 -5.52
C PHE A 127 7.19 8.10 -4.49
N SER A 128 8.48 8.12 -4.86
CA SER A 128 9.55 8.30 -3.89
C SER A 128 9.43 9.60 -3.09
N PRO A 129 9.20 10.78 -3.70
CA PRO A 129 9.09 12.02 -2.94
C PRO A 129 7.96 12.01 -1.90
N ILE A 130 6.81 11.45 -2.26
CA ILE A 130 5.66 11.37 -1.35
C ILE A 130 5.90 10.33 -0.25
N MET A 131 6.50 9.19 -0.59
CA MET A 131 6.84 8.14 0.38
C MET A 131 7.85 8.65 1.42
N ASP A 132 8.89 9.34 0.98
CA ASP A 132 9.91 9.91 1.87
C ASP A 132 9.26 10.93 2.81
N ARG A 133 8.42 11.82 2.27
CA ARG A 133 7.76 12.85 3.09
C ARG A 133 6.75 12.28 4.09
N LEU A 134 5.98 11.26 3.70
CA LEU A 134 5.09 10.56 4.63
C LEU A 134 5.88 9.88 5.76
N GLN A 135 7.04 9.29 5.45
CA GLN A 135 7.90 8.67 6.46
C GLN A 135 8.51 9.70 7.42
N GLU A 136 8.90 10.88 6.93
CA GLU A 136 9.35 11.99 7.76
C GLU A 136 8.27 12.43 8.75
N LEU A 137 7.04 12.65 8.27
CA LEU A 137 5.90 13.03 9.11
C LEU A 137 5.65 12.00 10.21
N GLU A 138 5.75 10.71 9.88
CA GLU A 138 5.55 9.64 10.87
C GLU A 138 6.68 9.60 11.91
N ASN A 139 7.93 9.82 11.48
CA ASN A 139 9.07 9.92 12.38
C ASN A 139 8.94 11.13 13.33
N GLU A 140 8.54 12.29 12.81
CA GLU A 140 8.27 13.50 13.60
C GLU A 140 7.19 13.25 14.66
N ARG A 141 6.11 12.57 14.27
CA ARG A 141 5.01 12.16 15.16
C ARG A 141 5.51 11.23 16.27
N PHE A 142 6.30 10.23 15.91
CA PHE A 142 6.87 9.26 16.84
C PHE A 142 7.81 9.92 17.86
N LEU A 143 8.75 10.74 17.40
CA LEU A 143 9.66 11.49 18.28
C LEU A 143 8.90 12.45 19.21
N SER A 144 7.85 13.10 18.71
CA SER A 144 6.99 13.97 19.52
C SER A 144 6.26 13.19 20.61
N ALA A 145 5.81 11.97 20.32
CA ALA A 145 5.20 11.11 21.33
C ALA A 145 6.19 10.69 22.42
N LEU A 146 7.41 10.30 22.04
CA LEU A 146 8.47 9.95 23.00
C LEU A 146 8.82 11.13 23.93
N ARG A 147 8.98 12.34 23.38
CA ARG A 147 9.26 13.56 24.16
C ARG A 147 8.17 13.83 25.20
N ARG A 148 6.89 13.66 24.84
CA ARG A 148 5.77 13.83 25.77
C ARG A 148 5.73 12.78 26.87
N ALA A 149 6.18 11.56 26.59
CA ALA A 149 6.25 10.50 27.59
C ALA A 149 7.41 10.71 28.58
N ALA A 150 8.55 11.24 28.12
CA ALA A 150 9.73 11.49 28.96
C ALA A 150 9.58 12.69 29.93
N LEU A 151 8.58 13.55 29.71
CA LEU A 151 8.29 14.72 30.57
C LEU A 151 7.22 14.42 31.63
N ARG A 152 6.76 13.17 31.73
CA ARG A 152 5.84 12.68 32.77
C ARG A 152 6.60 11.86 33.81
#